data_AF-A0A352SEC2-F1
#
_entry.id   AF-A0A352SEC2-F1
#
_cell.length_a   1.000
_cell.length_b   1.000
_cell.length_c   1.000
_cell.angle_alpha   90.00
_cell.angle_beta   90.00
_cell.angle_gamma   90.00
#
_symmetry.space_group_name_H-M   'P 1'
#
loop_
_entity.id
_entity.type
_entity.pdbx_description
1 polymer ?
#
loop_
_entity_poly.entity_id
_entity_poly.type
_entity_poly.pdbx_seq_one_letter_code
_entity_poly.pdbx_strand_id
1 'polypeptide(L)'
;MKPLILILAALLCVGTADARLQRSQSAKREFAREHPCPSTGQPVPHCPGYVIDHVKALACGGADVPSNMQWQTVADGKAKDKWELKECGR
;
A
#
# COMPACT_ATOMS: atom_id res chain seq x y z
N MET A 1 4.81 5.21 56.41
CA MET A 1 3.74 4.37 55.82
C MET A 1 3.99 4.34 54.31
N LYS A 2 4.26 3.16 53.74
CA LYS A 2 4.49 2.86 52.30
C LYS A 2 3.14 2.98 51.53
N PRO A 3 3.05 3.18 50.19
CA PRO A 3 3.94 2.59 49.16
C PRO A 3 4.34 3.56 48.01
N LEU A 4 5.50 3.40 47.36
CA LEU A 4 5.73 2.42 46.27
C LEU A 4 4.63 2.55 45.18
N ILE A 5 4.78 3.52 44.28
CA ILE A 5 4.06 3.53 43.00
C ILE A 5 5.09 3.36 41.88
N LEU A 6 4.89 2.22 41.25
CA LEU A 6 5.62 1.58 40.19
C LEU A 6 5.85 2.50 38.98
N ILE A 7 7.07 2.41 38.44
CA ILE A 7 7.47 2.85 37.11
C ILE A 7 6.50 2.19 36.11
N LEU A 8 5.60 2.96 35.51
CA LEU A 8 4.64 2.47 34.53
C LEU A 8 5.03 2.93 33.13
N ALA A 9 5.17 1.94 32.25
CA ALA A 9 5.08 2.01 30.80
C ALA A 9 6.22 2.70 30.04
N ALA A 10 7.37 2.01 29.99
CA ALA A 10 8.17 1.99 28.77
C ALA A 10 7.53 0.98 27.80
N LEU A 11 6.60 1.40 26.94
CA LEU A 11 6.19 0.60 25.78
C LEU A 11 5.51 1.51 24.74
N LEU A 12 5.72 1.16 23.46
CA LEU A 12 5.08 1.69 22.24
C LEU A 12 5.80 2.85 21.56
N CYS A 13 6.87 2.57 20.81
CA CYS A 13 7.24 3.37 19.63
C CYS A 13 8.04 2.57 18.58
N VAL A 14 7.77 1.27 18.40
CA VAL A 14 8.37 0.50 17.30
C VAL A 14 7.25 -0.22 16.55
N GLY A 15 6.89 0.26 15.34
CA GLY A 15 6.01 -0.52 14.45
C GLY A 15 5.12 0.21 13.42
N THR A 16 5.42 1.43 12.97
CA THR A 16 4.53 2.09 11.98
C THR A 16 4.85 1.74 10.53
N ALA A 17 6.11 1.49 10.18
CA ALA A 17 6.53 1.19 8.80
C ALA A 17 6.17 -0.25 8.38
N ASP A 18 6.50 -1.24 9.21
CA ASP A 18 6.23 -2.66 8.93
C ASP A 18 4.72 -2.92 8.79
N ALA A 19 3.92 -2.35 9.69
CA ALA A 19 2.45 -2.44 9.63
C ALA A 19 1.85 -1.79 8.38
N ARG A 20 2.48 -0.73 7.82
CA ARG A 20 2.04 -0.14 6.54
C ARG A 20 2.36 -1.05 5.37
N LEU A 21 3.57 -1.60 5.32
CA LEU A 21 3.99 -2.53 4.26
C LEU A 21 3.12 -3.79 4.25
N GLN A 22 2.88 -4.40 5.41
CA GLN A 22 2.01 -5.57 5.51
C GLN A 22 0.58 -5.29 5.04
N ARG A 23 0.01 -4.14 5.42
CA ARG A 23 -1.34 -3.73 4.96
C ARG A 23 -1.39 -3.56 3.43
N SER A 24 -0.42 -2.86 2.84
CA SER A 24 -0.38 -2.67 1.39
C SER A 24 -0.26 -4.02 0.64
N GLN A 25 0.56 -4.95 1.15
CA GLN A 25 0.66 -6.29 0.57
C GLN A 25 -0.64 -7.09 0.70
N SER A 26 -1.36 -6.94 1.80
CA SER A 26 -2.67 -7.58 1.98
C SER A 26 -3.72 -7.04 0.99
N ALA A 27 -3.78 -5.70 0.80
CA ALA A 27 -4.70 -5.06 -0.13
C ALA A 27 -4.40 -5.46 -1.59
N LYS A 28 -3.12 -5.51 -1.99
CA LYS A 28 -2.72 -5.98 -3.33
C LYS A 28 -3.10 -7.44 -3.57
N ARG A 29 -2.96 -8.30 -2.56
CA ARG A 29 -3.37 -9.72 -2.66
C ARG A 29 -4.89 -9.85 -2.78
N GLU A 30 -5.65 -8.99 -2.10
CA GLU A 30 -7.11 -8.97 -2.20
C GLU A 30 -7.57 -8.52 -3.57
N PHE A 31 -7.06 -7.38 -4.05
CA PHE A 31 -7.29 -6.92 -5.41
C PHE A 31 -6.99 -8.00 -6.46
N ALA A 32 -5.83 -8.66 -6.37
CA ALA A 32 -5.43 -9.68 -7.35
C ALA A 32 -6.32 -10.94 -7.35
N ARG A 33 -7.02 -11.25 -6.26
CA ARG A 33 -8.00 -12.36 -6.22
C ARG A 33 -9.27 -12.00 -7.00
N GLU A 34 -9.71 -10.75 -6.90
CA GLU A 34 -10.91 -10.24 -7.59
C GLU A 34 -10.62 -9.89 -9.05
N HIS A 35 -9.39 -9.45 -9.33
CA HIS A 35 -8.91 -8.99 -10.62
C HIS A 35 -7.61 -9.73 -10.98
N PRO A 36 -7.68 -10.92 -11.61
CA PRO A 36 -6.48 -11.68 -11.97
C PRO A 36 -5.54 -10.93 -12.92
N CYS A 37 -4.27 -11.32 -12.94
CA CYS A 37 -3.24 -10.71 -13.78
C CYS A 37 -3.66 -10.70 -15.26
N PRO A 38 -3.66 -9.54 -15.95
CA PRO A 38 -4.06 -9.45 -17.36
C PRO A 38 -3.22 -10.29 -18.31
N SER A 39 -1.94 -10.53 -18.01
CA SER A 39 -1.04 -11.30 -18.88
C SER A 39 -1.10 -12.81 -18.68
N THR A 40 -1.47 -13.30 -17.49
CA THR A 40 -1.36 -14.73 -17.14
C THR A 40 -2.66 -15.34 -16.64
N GLY A 41 -3.67 -14.52 -16.32
CA GLY A 41 -4.92 -14.94 -15.69
C GLY A 41 -4.76 -15.43 -14.24
N GLN A 42 -3.56 -15.32 -13.65
CA GLN A 42 -3.28 -15.83 -12.32
C GLN A 42 -3.76 -14.84 -11.23
N PRO A 43 -4.37 -15.31 -10.13
CA PRO A 43 -4.86 -14.47 -9.04
C PRO A 43 -3.73 -14.08 -8.08
N VAL A 44 -2.65 -13.51 -8.62
CA VAL A 44 -1.44 -13.12 -7.87
C VAL A 44 -1.06 -11.67 -8.18
N PRO A 45 -0.48 -10.94 -7.22
CA PRO A 45 -0.14 -9.53 -7.41
C PRO A 45 1.05 -9.30 -8.36
N HIS A 46 1.83 -10.35 -8.67
CA HIS A 46 2.90 -10.28 -9.66
C HIS A 46 2.34 -10.55 -11.05
N CYS A 47 2.51 -9.60 -11.97
CA CYS A 47 2.01 -9.73 -13.34
C CYS A 47 3.03 -9.19 -14.35
N PRO A 48 3.51 -10.00 -15.32
CA PRO A 48 4.45 -9.53 -16.34
C PRO A 48 3.90 -8.34 -17.13
N GLY A 49 4.64 -7.23 -17.15
CA GLY A 49 4.25 -6.01 -17.89
C GLY A 49 3.27 -5.09 -17.15
N TYR A 50 2.77 -5.49 -15.98
CA TYR A 50 1.79 -4.73 -15.21
C TYR A 50 2.21 -4.53 -13.75
N VAL A 51 1.65 -3.49 -13.13
CA VAL A 51 1.71 -3.21 -11.70
C VAL A 51 0.31 -3.04 -11.16
N ILE A 52 0.10 -3.37 -9.89
CA ILE A 52 -1.09 -2.93 -9.15
C ILE A 52 -0.77 -1.56 -8.59
N ASP A 53 -1.58 -0.60 -8.98
CA ASP A 53 -1.41 0.80 -8.62
C ASP A 53 -2.74 1.40 -8.16
N HIS A 54 -2.68 2.50 -7.41
CA HIS A 54 -3.88 3.14 -6.89
C HIS A 54 -4.50 4.08 -7.94
N VAL A 55 -5.83 4.00 -8.12
CA VAL A 55 -6.60 4.88 -9.03
C VAL A 55 -6.42 6.34 -8.60
N LYS A 56 -6.72 6.62 -7.32
CA LYS A 56 -6.30 7.85 -6.66
C LYS A 56 -4.97 7.58 -5.95
N ALA A 57 -3.93 8.29 -6.37
CA ALA A 57 -2.60 8.27 -5.76
C ALA A 57 -2.63 8.33 -4.24
N LEU A 58 -1.82 7.52 -3.55
CA LEU A 58 -1.65 7.66 -2.10
C LEU A 58 -1.08 9.04 -1.72
N ALA A 59 -0.14 9.57 -2.52
CA ALA A 59 0.41 10.92 -2.33
C ALA A 59 -0.65 12.02 -2.41
N CYS A 60 -1.68 11.83 -3.25
CA CYS A 60 -2.83 12.72 -3.35
C CYS A 60 -3.95 12.39 -2.33
N GLY A 61 -3.68 11.59 -1.30
CA GLY A 61 -4.68 11.19 -0.29
C GLY A 61 -5.65 10.11 -0.76
N GLY A 62 -5.19 9.20 -1.61
CA GLY A 62 -5.88 7.95 -1.95
C GLY A 62 -5.91 6.97 -0.78
N ALA A 63 -6.91 6.10 -0.76
CA ALA A 63 -7.02 5.04 0.23
C ALA A 63 -6.22 3.81 -0.21
N ASP A 64 -5.54 3.16 0.73
CA ASP A 64 -4.81 1.91 0.48
C ASP A 64 -5.75 0.70 0.63
N VAL A 65 -6.70 0.58 -0.30
CA VAL A 65 -7.77 -0.44 -0.33
C VAL A 65 -7.95 -0.99 -1.75
N PRO A 66 -8.42 -2.24 -1.93
CA PRO A 66 -8.60 -2.86 -3.25
C PRO A 66 -9.51 -2.07 -4.19
N SER A 67 -10.56 -1.45 -3.66
CA SER A 67 -11.50 -0.64 -4.45
C SER A 67 -10.89 0.64 -5.03
N ASN A 68 -9.70 1.04 -4.56
CA ASN A 68 -8.91 2.13 -5.12
C ASN A 68 -7.68 1.60 -5.87
N MET A 69 -7.65 0.34 -6.27
CA MET A 69 -6.55 -0.25 -7.05
C MET A 69 -6.97 -0.56 -8.47
N GLN A 70 -5.99 -0.59 -9.37
CA GLN A 70 -6.13 -1.01 -10.75
C GLN A 70 -4.87 -1.72 -11.23
N TRP A 71 -5.01 -2.59 -12.23
CA TRP A 71 -3.88 -2.97 -13.05
C TRP A 71 -3.49 -1.80 -13.94
N GLN A 72 -2.21 -1.54 -14.05
CA GLN A 72 -1.65 -0.53 -14.94
C GLN A 72 -0.40 -1.08 -15.61
N THR A 73 -0.13 -0.68 -16.86
CA THR A 73 1.13 -1.08 -17.50
C THR A 73 2.29 -0.46 -16.76
N VAL A 74 3.46 -1.11 -16.78
CA VAL A 74 4.68 -0.55 -16.17
C VAL A 74 5.02 0.84 -16.75
N ALA A 75 4.73 1.07 -18.04
CA ALA A 75 4.98 2.34 -18.70
C ALA A 75 4.04 3.44 -18.19
N ASP A 76 2.75 3.14 -18.10
CA ASP A 76 1.74 4.10 -17.61
C ASP A 76 1.93 4.40 -16.13
N GLY A 77 2.29 3.41 -15.30
CA GLY A 77 2.61 3.62 -13.88
C GLY A 77 3.77 4.59 -13.71
N LYS A 78 4.87 4.43 -14.47
CA LYS A 78 5.99 5.38 -14.46
C LYS A 78 5.59 6.78 -14.92
N ALA A 79 4.73 6.88 -15.93
CA ALA A 79 4.19 8.16 -16.36
C ALA A 79 3.33 8.80 -15.26
N LYS A 80 2.60 7.97 -14.51
CA LYS A 80 1.77 8.37 -13.37
C LYS A 80 2.62 8.93 -12.24
N ASP A 81 3.60 8.15 -11.77
CA ASP A 81 4.54 8.53 -10.70
C ASP A 81 5.16 9.92 -10.98
N LYS A 82 5.53 10.20 -12.23
CA LYS A 82 6.15 11.47 -12.62
C LYS A 82 5.25 12.68 -12.35
N TRP A 83 3.96 12.61 -12.67
CA TRP A 83 3.04 13.72 -12.40
C TRP A 83 2.61 13.76 -10.93
N GLU A 84 2.46 12.60 -10.28
CA GLU A 84 2.14 12.53 -8.85
C GLU A 84 3.20 13.20 -7.99
N LEU A 85 4.48 12.99 -8.30
CA LEU A 85 5.59 13.68 -7.62
C LEU A 85 5.52 15.21 -7.78
N LYS A 86 5.05 15.70 -8.93
CA LYS A 86 4.95 17.13 -9.22
C LYS A 86 3.76 17.78 -8.52
N GLU A 87 2.61 17.12 -8.51
CA GLU A 87 1.34 17.71 -8.08
C GLU A 87 0.96 17.34 -6.64
N CYS A 88 1.42 16.18 -6.15
CA CYS A 88 1.06 15.64 -4.84
C CYS A 88 2.25 15.20 -3.99
N GLY A 89 3.48 15.23 -4.53
CA GLY A 89 4.71 15.02 -3.78
C GLY A 89 4.85 16.11 -2.73
N ARG A 90 4.61 15.78 -1.46
CA ARG A 90 5.01 16.61 -0.31
C ARG A 90 6.49 16.43 -0.03
#